data_AF-A0A0J7IU21-F1
#
_entry.id   AF-A0A0J7IU21-F1
#
_cell.length_a   1.000
_cell.length_b   1.000
_cell.length_c   1.000
_cell.angle_alpha   90.00
_cell.angle_beta   90.00
_cell.angle_gamma   90.00
#
_symmetry.space_group_name_H-M   'P 1'
#
loop_
_entity.id
_entity.type
_entity.pdbx_description
1 polymer ?
#
loop_
_entity_poly.entity_id
_entity_poly.type
_entity_poly.pdbx_seq_one_letter_code
_entity_poly.pdbx_strand_id
1 'polypeptide(L)'
;MALLTFDDGFREFYDIVAPVLERKGIYSINFINPCFIDNQELMFRCKASLIVDKLEKNKNINPEIYKILGSKQDINQHILQIHYSQKEILDRLAKVLEIDFNIFLKKQKPYLNFEQLNTLTRKGFGISSHSWDHPLYNELALDQQLETTRKTFQYLKENNFLYESFAFPFTDFGVNKDFFDVLFKNKELFCTFGSAGIKLDSIEKNFQRIPMETNENAGLLIKKEIAYFRVKKIANKNKIVRK
;
A
#
# COMPACT_ATOMS: atom_id res chain seq x y z
N MET A 1 15.22 -18.73 -5.29
CA MET A 1 15.43 -17.51 -4.48
C MET A 1 14.08 -16.82 -4.34
N ALA A 2 13.78 -16.24 -3.18
CA ALA A 2 12.55 -15.47 -2.93
C ALA A 2 12.94 -14.13 -2.31
N LEU A 3 12.18 -13.07 -2.61
CA LEU A 3 12.32 -11.76 -1.99
C LEU A 3 11.11 -11.52 -1.10
N LEU A 4 11.35 -11.19 0.16
CA LEU A 4 10.29 -10.74 1.07
C LEU A 4 10.12 -9.23 0.94
N THR A 5 8.88 -8.80 0.80
CA THR A 5 8.53 -7.38 0.70
C THR A 5 7.41 -7.07 1.67
N PHE A 6 7.46 -5.89 2.28
CA PHE A 6 6.46 -5.38 3.20
C PHE A 6 6.05 -4.01 2.72
N ASP A 7 4.77 -3.67 2.86
CA ASP A 7 4.21 -2.43 2.32
C ASP A 7 3.83 -1.47 3.48
N ASP A 8 3.34 -0.29 3.12
CA ASP A 8 2.75 0.76 3.98
C ASP A 8 3.66 1.47 5.01
N GLY A 9 4.87 0.98 5.25
CA GLY A 9 5.81 1.64 6.17
C GLY A 9 5.38 1.61 7.64
N PHE A 10 4.62 0.58 8.06
CA PHE A 10 4.22 0.40 9.45
C PHE A 10 5.41 0.10 10.38
N ARG A 11 5.34 0.62 11.61
CA ARG A 11 6.39 0.51 12.66
C ARG A 11 6.72 -0.93 13.03
N GLU A 12 5.76 -1.84 12.88
CA GLU A 12 5.88 -3.27 13.16
C GLU A 12 6.97 -3.90 12.31
N PHE A 13 7.27 -3.32 11.13
CA PHE A 13 8.42 -3.75 10.36
C PHE A 13 9.72 -3.57 11.14
N TYR A 14 9.89 -2.46 11.87
CA TYR A 14 11.05 -2.21 12.71
C TYR A 14 11.00 -3.00 14.03
N ASP A 15 9.86 -2.97 14.73
CA ASP A 15 9.75 -3.52 16.08
C ASP A 15 9.72 -5.06 16.10
N ILE A 16 9.14 -5.67 15.07
CA ILE A 16 8.83 -7.12 15.04
C ILE A 16 9.55 -7.82 13.89
N VAL A 17 9.38 -7.33 12.65
CA VAL A 17 9.81 -8.05 11.45
C VAL A 17 11.34 -8.03 11.31
N ALA A 18 11.96 -6.85 11.33
CA ALA A 18 13.39 -6.66 11.10
C ALA A 18 14.23 -7.52 12.07
N PRO A 19 13.98 -7.57 13.39
CA PRO A 19 14.71 -8.45 14.30
C PRO A 19 14.62 -9.94 13.92
N VAL A 20 13.47 -10.40 13.41
CA VAL A 20 13.31 -11.80 12.97
C VAL A 20 14.12 -12.07 11.71
N LEU A 21 14.10 -11.14 10.75
CA LEU A 21 14.83 -11.26 9.49
C LEU A 21 16.35 -11.19 9.69
N GLU A 22 16.83 -10.30 10.57
CA GLU A 22 18.24 -10.19 10.96
C GLU A 22 18.76 -11.51 11.53
N ARG A 23 18.03 -12.11 12.49
CA ARG A 23 18.40 -13.42 13.06
C ARG A 23 18.45 -14.54 12.02
N LYS A 24 17.72 -14.40 10.91
CA LYS A 24 17.67 -15.37 9.82
C LYS A 24 18.62 -15.04 8.66
N GLY A 25 19.29 -13.88 8.69
CA GLY A 25 20.13 -13.41 7.59
C GLY A 25 19.36 -13.18 6.30
N ILE A 26 18.09 -12.75 6.39
CA ILE A 26 17.21 -12.55 5.22
C ILE A 26 17.11 -11.07 4.89
N TYR A 27 17.47 -10.73 3.66
CA TYR A 27 17.20 -9.41 3.08
C TYR A 27 15.71 -9.24 2.73
N SER A 28 15.17 -8.05 2.95
CA SER A 28 13.82 -7.66 2.54
C SER A 28 13.75 -6.18 2.16
N ILE A 29 12.68 -5.82 1.44
CA ILE A 29 12.35 -4.43 1.12
C ILE A 29 11.08 -4.03 1.88
N ASN A 30 11.10 -2.88 2.54
CA ASN A 30 9.90 -2.22 3.05
C ASN A 30 9.56 -1.04 2.13
N PHE A 31 8.40 -1.09 1.50
CA PHE A 31 7.86 -0.02 0.68
C PHE A 31 7.10 0.96 1.56
N ILE A 32 7.46 2.24 1.48
CA ILE A 32 6.99 3.30 2.36
C ILE A 32 6.17 4.34 1.60
N ASN A 33 5.28 5.01 2.33
CA ASN A 33 4.55 6.19 1.89
C ASN A 33 5.07 7.43 2.61
N PRO A 34 5.83 8.33 1.95
CA PRO A 34 6.44 9.46 2.64
C PRO A 34 5.47 10.37 3.38
N CYS A 35 4.21 10.48 2.93
CA CYS A 35 3.19 11.29 3.60
C CYS A 35 2.85 10.80 5.02
N PHE A 36 3.15 9.53 5.34
CA PHE A 36 2.82 8.91 6.62
C PHE A 36 4.02 8.84 7.58
N ILE A 37 5.25 9.06 7.08
CA ILE A 37 6.47 9.05 7.88
C ILE A 37 6.35 10.05 9.03
N ASP A 38 6.95 9.72 10.17
CA ASP A 38 6.87 10.49 11.41
C ASP A 38 5.43 10.68 11.92
N ASN A 39 4.50 9.85 11.42
CA ASN A 39 3.08 9.89 11.77
C ASN A 39 2.43 11.25 11.47
N GLN A 40 2.84 11.86 10.34
CA GLN A 40 2.32 13.15 9.88
C GLN A 40 0.87 13.06 9.40
N GLU A 41 0.51 11.96 8.74
CA GLU A 41 -0.84 11.72 8.25
C GLU A 41 -1.24 10.25 8.42
N LEU A 42 -2.55 10.01 8.55
CA LEU A 42 -3.12 8.67 8.65
C LEU A 42 -3.70 8.25 7.30
N MET A 43 -3.34 7.06 6.81
CA MET A 43 -3.92 6.48 5.60
C MET A 43 -5.44 6.51 5.63
N PHE A 44 -6.08 6.87 4.51
CA PHE A 44 -7.54 7.02 4.44
C PHE A 44 -8.31 5.73 4.81
N ARG A 45 -7.79 4.53 4.49
CA ARG A 45 -8.40 3.26 4.94
C ARG A 45 -8.36 3.12 6.46
N CYS A 46 -7.27 3.53 7.12
CA CYS A 46 -7.21 3.55 8.58
C CYS A 46 -8.19 4.57 9.18
N LYS A 47 -8.34 5.75 8.56
CA LYS A 47 -9.37 6.73 8.96
C LYS A 47 -10.77 6.09 8.90
N ALA A 48 -11.09 5.40 7.81
CA ALA A 48 -12.36 4.68 7.64
C ALA A 48 -12.58 3.63 8.74
N SER A 49 -11.57 2.80 9.03
CA SER A 49 -11.66 1.80 10.11
C SER A 49 -11.90 2.42 11.49
N LEU A 50 -11.23 3.54 11.83
CA LEU A 50 -11.44 4.24 13.10
C LEU A 50 -12.86 4.82 13.21
N ILE A 51 -13.39 5.35 12.11
CA ILE A 51 -14.76 5.85 12.05
C ILE A 51 -15.75 4.71 12.29
N VAL A 52 -15.57 3.56 11.63
CA VAL A 52 -16.43 2.39 11.82
C VAL A 52 -16.37 1.87 13.24
N ASP A 53 -15.17 1.72 13.82
CA ASP A 53 -15.00 1.29 15.21
C ASP A 53 -15.70 2.22 16.21
N LYS A 54 -15.65 3.55 15.98
CA LYS A 54 -16.37 4.54 16.79
C LYS A 54 -17.90 4.38 16.65
N LEU A 55 -18.39 4.15 15.43
CA LEU A 55 -19.81 3.96 15.15
C LEU A 55 -20.35 2.68 15.78
N GLU A 56 -19.61 1.58 15.71
CA GLU A 56 -20.01 0.30 16.32
C GLU A 56 -20.12 0.40 17.85
N LYS A 57 -19.30 1.26 18.47
CA LYS A 57 -19.34 1.52 19.92
C LYS A 57 -20.46 2.50 20.33
N ASN A 58 -21.03 3.25 19.39
CA ASN A 58 -22.03 4.28 19.65
C ASN A 58 -23.44 3.81 19.26
N LYS A 59 -24.34 3.66 20.24
CA LYS A 59 -25.72 3.23 20.00
C LYS A 59 -26.61 4.27 19.29
N ASN A 60 -26.24 5.55 19.37
CA ASN A 60 -26.99 6.65 18.74
C ASN A 60 -26.16 7.27 17.62
N ILE A 61 -26.61 7.06 16.37
CA ILE A 61 -25.94 7.59 15.18
C ILE A 61 -26.45 9.01 14.92
N ASN A 62 -25.53 9.97 14.82
CA ASN A 62 -25.88 11.36 14.49
C ASN A 62 -26.51 11.42 13.07
N PRO A 63 -27.72 12.00 12.90
CA PRO A 63 -28.39 12.08 11.60
C PRO A 63 -27.57 12.76 10.49
N GLU A 64 -26.62 13.62 10.85
CA GLU A 64 -25.72 14.30 9.90
C GLU A 64 -24.84 13.33 9.12
N ILE A 65 -24.54 12.15 9.69
CA ILE A 65 -23.74 11.11 9.03
C ILE A 65 -24.43 10.62 7.76
N TYR A 66 -25.75 10.41 7.81
CA TYR A 66 -26.53 10.03 6.63
C TYR A 66 -26.54 11.12 5.55
N LYS A 67 -26.51 12.39 5.96
CA LYS A 67 -26.44 13.51 4.99
C LYS A 67 -25.08 13.57 4.32
N ILE A 68 -24.00 13.35 5.06
CA ILE A 68 -22.64 13.31 4.52
C ILE A 68 -22.47 12.17 3.53
N LEU A 69 -22.99 10.97 3.85
CA LEU A 69 -22.91 9.80 3.00
C LEU A 69 -23.90 9.79 1.84
N GLY A 70 -24.98 10.59 1.90
CA GLY A 70 -26.03 10.60 0.88
C GLY A 70 -26.82 9.29 0.79
N SER A 71 -26.68 8.37 1.74
CA SER A 71 -27.37 7.08 1.79
C SER A 71 -27.74 6.70 3.22
N LYS A 72 -28.85 5.98 3.38
CA LYS A 72 -29.33 5.42 4.65
C LYS A 72 -29.03 3.92 4.82
N GLN A 73 -28.48 3.27 3.79
CA GLN A 73 -28.20 1.84 3.82
C GLN A 73 -26.74 1.59 4.23
N ASP A 74 -26.56 0.58 5.08
CA ASP A 74 -25.29 0.06 5.64
C ASP A 74 -24.14 1.08 5.71
N ILE A 75 -24.19 1.93 6.74
CA ILE A 75 -23.22 3.00 6.97
C ILE A 75 -21.79 2.46 7.03
N ASN A 76 -21.57 1.36 7.74
CA ASN A 76 -20.23 0.81 7.94
C ASN A 76 -19.64 0.35 6.62
N GLN A 77 -20.41 -0.40 5.81
CA GLN A 77 -19.95 -0.83 4.49
C GLN A 77 -19.69 0.36 3.56
N HIS A 78 -20.56 1.37 3.56
CA HIS A 78 -20.35 2.57 2.76
C HIS A 78 -19.02 3.25 3.13
N ILE A 79 -18.75 3.46 4.42
CA ILE A 79 -17.53 4.11 4.90
C ILE A 79 -16.29 3.32 4.50
N LEU A 80 -16.31 1.99 4.64
CA LEU A 80 -15.20 1.12 4.26
C LEU A 80 -14.95 1.12 2.75
N GLN A 81 -15.95 1.43 1.93
CA GLN A 81 -15.87 1.50 0.47
C GLN A 81 -15.50 2.88 -0.08
N ILE A 82 -15.37 3.92 0.76
CA ILE A 82 -14.95 5.25 0.32
C ILE A 82 -13.65 5.15 -0.48
N HIS A 83 -13.66 5.75 -1.67
CA HIS A 83 -12.54 5.76 -2.59
C HIS A 83 -11.53 6.85 -2.23
N TYR A 84 -10.31 6.72 -2.75
CA TYR A 84 -9.24 7.67 -2.49
C TYR A 84 -9.61 9.11 -2.92
N SER A 85 -10.28 9.24 -4.07
CA SER A 85 -10.79 10.53 -4.59
C SER A 85 -11.84 11.21 -3.69
N GLN A 86 -12.42 10.46 -2.76
CA GLN A 86 -13.46 10.91 -1.84
C GLN A 86 -12.97 10.95 -0.38
N LYS A 87 -11.67 10.85 -0.13
CA LYS A 87 -11.09 10.76 1.23
C LYS A 87 -11.51 11.89 2.18
N GLU A 88 -11.82 13.07 1.65
CA GLU A 88 -12.34 14.23 2.40
C GLU A 88 -13.68 13.94 3.12
N ILE A 89 -14.46 12.98 2.63
CA ILE A 89 -15.69 12.53 3.32
C ILE A 89 -15.34 11.99 4.71
N LEU A 90 -14.21 11.29 4.86
CA LEU A 90 -13.77 10.73 6.13
C LEU A 90 -13.45 11.83 7.15
N ASP A 91 -12.82 12.93 6.72
CA ASP A 91 -12.53 14.05 7.60
C ASP A 91 -13.81 14.80 8.03
N ARG A 92 -14.83 14.86 7.16
CA ARG A 92 -16.16 15.38 7.52
C ARG A 92 -16.87 14.48 8.54
N LEU A 93 -16.83 13.16 8.36
CA LEU A 93 -17.40 12.20 9.29
C LEU A 93 -16.68 12.23 10.65
N ALA A 94 -15.36 12.33 10.64
CA ALA A 94 -14.55 12.44 11.85
C ALA A 94 -14.93 13.66 12.70
N LYS A 95 -15.19 14.81 12.06
CA LYS A 95 -15.68 16.02 12.76
C LYS A 95 -17.02 15.79 13.46
N VAL A 96 -17.97 15.11 12.81
CA VAL A 96 -19.28 14.80 13.41
C VAL A 96 -19.18 13.81 14.57
N LEU A 97 -18.21 12.89 14.50
CA LEU A 97 -17.97 11.85 15.51
C LEU A 97 -16.97 12.26 16.58
N GLU A 98 -16.47 13.50 16.53
CA GLU A 98 -15.44 14.04 17.43
C GLU A 98 -14.19 13.14 17.47
N ILE A 99 -13.80 12.61 16.31
CA ILE A 99 -12.58 11.82 16.14
C ILE A 99 -11.45 12.76 15.74
N ASP A 100 -10.40 12.81 16.56
CA ASP A 100 -9.14 13.47 16.21
C ASP A 100 -8.08 12.42 15.80
N PHE A 101 -7.80 12.35 14.50
CA PHE A 101 -6.78 11.45 13.97
C PHE A 101 -5.37 11.79 14.48
N ASN A 102 -5.08 13.05 14.84
CA ASN A 102 -3.79 13.44 15.40
C ASN A 102 -3.58 12.86 16.80
N ILE A 103 -4.65 12.75 17.61
CA ILE A 103 -4.58 12.06 18.90
C ILE A 103 -4.22 10.58 18.68
N PHE A 104 -4.83 9.93 17.69
CA PHE A 104 -4.50 8.56 17.33
C PHE A 104 -3.03 8.41 16.89
N LEU A 105 -2.58 9.26 15.96
CA LEU A 105 -1.20 9.25 15.44
C LEU A 105 -0.18 9.49 16.56
N LYS A 106 -0.43 10.44 17.47
CA LYS A 106 0.45 10.70 18.63
C LYS A 106 0.52 9.54 19.61
N LYS A 107 -0.61 8.84 19.83
CA LYS A 107 -0.72 7.75 20.79
C LYS A 107 -0.16 6.43 20.24
N GLN A 108 -0.60 6.02 19.06
CA GLN A 108 -0.26 4.71 18.49
C GLN A 108 1.06 4.76 17.69
N LYS A 109 1.35 5.90 17.05
CA LYS A 109 2.51 6.11 16.18
C LYS A 109 2.69 4.97 15.17
N PRO A 110 1.66 4.58 14.39
CA PRO A 110 1.66 3.36 13.58
C PRO A 110 2.75 3.30 12.50
N TYR A 111 3.28 4.44 12.06
CA TYR A 111 4.26 4.50 10.97
C TYR A 111 5.68 4.66 11.46
N LEU A 112 6.62 4.16 10.65
CA LEU A 112 8.05 4.35 10.84
C LEU A 112 8.40 5.83 10.84
N ASN A 113 9.24 6.23 11.79
CA ASN A 113 9.86 7.55 11.80
C ASN A 113 11.16 7.57 10.99
N PHE A 114 11.65 8.77 10.68
CA PHE A 114 12.84 8.94 9.85
C PHE A 114 14.10 8.28 10.43
N GLU A 115 14.27 8.29 11.75
CA GLU A 115 15.41 7.66 12.43
C GLU A 115 15.38 6.12 12.30
N GLN A 116 14.19 5.53 12.44
CA GLN A 116 13.96 4.11 12.25
C GLN A 116 14.26 3.69 10.81
N LEU A 117 13.82 4.48 9.81
CA LEU A 117 14.12 4.21 8.40
C LEU A 117 15.62 4.19 8.13
N ASN A 118 16.35 5.21 8.61
CA ASN A 118 17.81 5.25 8.48
C ASN A 118 18.49 4.07 9.18
N THR A 119 17.97 3.66 10.33
CA THR A 119 18.48 2.49 11.07
C THR A 119 18.28 1.20 10.27
N LEU A 120 17.11 1.01 9.64
CA LEU A 120 16.83 -0.13 8.78
C LEU A 120 17.75 -0.15 7.55
N THR A 121 17.99 0.99 6.92
CA THR A 121 18.93 1.10 5.80
C THR A 121 20.35 0.72 6.22
N ARG A 122 20.84 1.21 7.37
CA ARG A 122 22.16 0.82 7.90
C ARG A 122 22.27 -0.68 8.22
N LYS A 123 21.17 -1.30 8.62
CA LYS A 123 21.06 -2.75 8.85
C LYS A 123 20.99 -3.57 7.55
N GLY A 124 20.95 -2.89 6.39
CA GLY A 124 20.94 -3.52 5.07
C GLY A 124 19.55 -3.83 4.52
N PHE A 125 18.47 -3.36 5.14
CA PHE A 125 17.13 -3.49 4.57
C PHE A 125 16.89 -2.45 3.47
N GLY A 126 16.17 -2.85 2.41
CA GLY A 126 15.73 -1.93 1.37
C GLY A 126 14.56 -1.08 1.86
N ILE A 127 14.64 0.24 1.67
CA ILE A 127 13.54 1.18 1.95
C ILE A 127 13.16 1.84 0.64
N SER A 128 11.95 1.60 0.14
CA SER A 128 11.58 1.90 -1.25
C SER A 128 10.17 2.46 -1.38
N SER A 129 9.70 2.75 -2.60
CA SER A 129 8.48 3.52 -2.82
C SER A 129 7.20 2.68 -2.80
N HIS A 130 6.23 3.11 -2.00
CA HIS A 130 4.84 2.69 -2.09
C HIS A 130 3.88 3.81 -2.54
N SER A 131 4.36 4.80 -3.30
CA SER A 131 3.67 6.07 -3.64
C SER A 131 3.59 7.08 -2.49
N TRP A 132 3.08 8.29 -2.74
CA TRP A 132 3.13 9.37 -1.75
C TRP A 132 2.23 9.12 -0.54
N ASP A 133 0.95 8.86 -0.79
CA ASP A 133 -0.12 8.77 0.22
C ASP A 133 -1.14 7.64 -0.09
N HIS A 134 -0.67 6.58 -0.74
CA HIS A 134 -1.40 5.32 -0.94
C HIS A 134 -2.71 5.42 -1.79
N PRO A 135 -2.72 6.10 -2.96
CA PRO A 135 -3.87 6.06 -3.87
C PRO A 135 -3.95 4.75 -4.65
N LEU A 136 -5.15 4.34 -5.04
CA LEU A 136 -5.33 3.28 -6.02
C LEU A 136 -5.04 3.82 -7.43
N TYR A 137 -4.00 3.30 -8.08
CA TYR A 137 -3.48 3.93 -9.32
C TYR A 137 -4.48 3.93 -10.47
N ASN A 138 -5.29 2.88 -10.63
CA ASN A 138 -6.27 2.82 -11.72
C ASN A 138 -7.44 3.82 -11.59
N GLU A 139 -7.58 4.48 -10.44
CA GLU A 139 -8.54 5.57 -10.21
C GLU A 139 -7.96 6.95 -10.51
N LEU A 140 -6.64 7.03 -10.70
CA LEU A 140 -5.93 8.27 -11.00
C LEU A 140 -5.77 8.48 -12.51
N ALA A 141 -5.81 9.74 -12.93
CA ALA A 141 -5.34 10.12 -14.26
C ALA A 141 -3.83 9.88 -14.39
N LEU A 142 -3.34 9.69 -15.62
CA LEU A 142 -1.93 9.34 -15.89
C LEU A 142 -0.95 10.36 -15.31
N ASP A 143 -1.24 11.65 -15.45
CA ASP A 143 -0.45 12.74 -14.88
C ASP A 143 -0.38 12.66 -13.34
N GLN A 144 -1.50 12.34 -12.68
CA GLN A 144 -1.56 12.14 -11.23
C GLN A 144 -0.78 10.91 -10.78
N GLN A 145 -0.86 9.78 -11.52
CA GLN A 145 -0.06 8.58 -11.27
C GLN A 145 1.44 8.89 -11.33
N LEU A 146 1.87 9.62 -12.37
CA LEU A 146 3.26 10.00 -12.56
C LEU A 146 3.72 10.99 -11.49
N GLU A 147 2.89 11.97 -11.12
CA GLU A 147 3.24 12.98 -10.13
C GLU A 147 3.42 12.38 -8.73
N THR A 148 2.49 11.54 -8.27
CA THR A 148 2.64 10.85 -6.96
C THR A 148 3.88 9.95 -6.92
N THR A 149 4.18 9.28 -8.05
CA THR A 149 5.39 8.45 -8.18
C THR A 149 6.65 9.31 -8.12
N ARG A 150 6.72 10.37 -8.94
CA ARG A 150 7.85 11.30 -9.03
C ARG A 150 8.16 11.96 -7.70
N LYS A 151 7.13 12.41 -6.98
CA LYS A 151 7.26 13.04 -5.67
C LYS A 151 7.89 12.09 -4.65
N THR A 152 7.46 10.83 -4.64
CA THR A 152 8.02 9.79 -3.75
C THR A 152 9.46 9.46 -4.13
N PHE A 153 9.71 9.33 -5.43
CA PHE A 153 11.03 9.10 -6.01
C PHE A 153 12.04 10.19 -5.65
N GLN A 154 11.63 11.46 -5.73
CA GLN A 154 12.45 12.58 -5.27
C GLN A 154 12.80 12.45 -3.78
N TYR A 155 11.80 12.18 -2.93
CA TYR A 155 12.00 11.97 -1.50
C TYR A 155 13.01 10.85 -1.21
N LEU A 156 12.91 9.71 -1.91
CA LEU A 156 13.86 8.60 -1.71
C LEU A 156 15.30 8.99 -2.09
N LYS A 157 15.49 9.70 -3.20
CA LYS A 157 16.83 10.16 -3.63
C LYS A 157 17.42 11.15 -2.63
N GLU A 158 16.65 12.14 -2.20
CA GLU A 158 17.10 13.17 -1.24
C GLU A 158 17.52 12.56 0.11
N ASN A 159 16.94 11.42 0.48
CA ASN A 159 17.21 10.73 1.74
C ASN A 159 18.08 9.48 1.61
N ASN A 160 18.69 9.25 0.44
CA ASN A 160 19.56 8.09 0.15
C ASN A 160 18.90 6.72 0.44
N PHE A 161 17.60 6.60 0.17
CA PHE A 161 16.87 5.34 0.24
C PHE A 161 16.90 4.59 -1.10
N LEU A 162 16.45 3.33 -1.11
CA LEU A 162 16.43 2.48 -2.29
C LEU A 162 15.41 3.00 -3.30
N TYR A 163 15.90 3.77 -4.27
CA TYR A 163 15.11 4.41 -5.32
C TYR A 163 14.67 3.45 -6.45
N GLU A 164 15.37 2.33 -6.61
CA GLU A 164 15.34 1.52 -7.82
C GLU A 164 14.11 0.60 -7.94
N SER A 165 13.15 0.71 -7.01
CA SER A 165 11.95 -0.12 -7.01
C SER A 165 10.68 0.64 -6.59
N PHE A 166 9.53 0.10 -6.98
CA PHE A 166 8.23 0.68 -6.65
C PHE A 166 7.18 -0.42 -6.49
N ALA A 167 6.39 -0.38 -5.42
CA ALA A 167 5.23 -1.26 -5.26
C ALA A 167 3.93 -0.46 -5.39
N PHE A 168 2.96 -0.97 -6.14
CA PHE A 168 1.66 -0.30 -6.31
C PHE A 168 0.79 -0.45 -5.06
N PRO A 169 0.22 0.64 -4.51
CA PRO A 169 -0.80 0.56 -3.46
C PRO A 169 -1.97 -0.30 -3.89
N PHE A 170 -2.38 -1.22 -3.01
CA PHE A 170 -3.42 -2.24 -3.24
C PHE A 170 -3.14 -3.20 -4.41
N THR A 171 -3.15 -2.68 -5.63
CA THR A 171 -2.97 -3.45 -6.85
C THR A 171 -2.53 -2.58 -8.02
N ASP A 172 -1.80 -3.20 -8.93
CA ASP A 172 -1.46 -2.66 -10.23
C ASP A 172 -2.52 -3.00 -11.30
N PHE A 173 -3.61 -3.70 -10.93
CA PHE A 173 -4.70 -4.01 -11.84
C PHE A 173 -5.32 -2.74 -12.44
N GLY A 174 -5.45 -2.69 -13.76
CA GLY A 174 -6.02 -1.55 -14.48
C GLY A 174 -5.05 -0.39 -14.73
N VAL A 175 -3.80 -0.47 -14.27
CA VAL A 175 -2.77 0.49 -14.66
C VAL A 175 -2.39 0.23 -16.13
N ASN A 176 -2.56 1.24 -16.98
CA ASN A 176 -2.34 1.16 -18.43
C ASN A 176 -0.85 1.12 -18.79
N LYS A 177 -0.56 0.62 -20.00
CA LYS A 177 0.81 0.54 -20.54
C LYS A 177 1.50 1.90 -20.60
N ASP A 178 0.78 2.97 -20.90
CA ASP A 178 1.31 4.34 -20.99
C ASP A 178 2.04 4.79 -19.72
N PHE A 179 1.54 4.41 -18.54
CA PHE A 179 2.20 4.69 -17.27
C PHE A 179 3.59 4.06 -17.24
N PHE A 180 3.68 2.76 -17.55
CA PHE A 180 4.95 2.03 -17.55
C PHE A 180 5.92 2.55 -18.62
N ASP A 181 5.41 2.90 -19.81
CA ASP A 181 6.20 3.45 -20.91
C ASP A 181 6.87 4.77 -20.52
N VAL A 182 6.17 5.64 -19.78
CA VAL A 182 6.74 6.87 -19.25
C VAL A 182 7.66 6.58 -18.07
N LEU A 183 7.22 5.76 -17.12
CA LEU A 183 7.96 5.44 -15.90
C LEU A 183 9.35 4.85 -16.21
N PHE A 184 9.44 3.88 -17.12
CA PHE A 184 10.70 3.20 -17.46
C PHE A 184 11.57 3.96 -18.48
N LYS A 185 11.22 5.19 -18.85
CA LYS A 185 12.20 6.13 -19.44
C LYS A 185 13.32 6.42 -18.44
N ASN A 186 12.99 6.43 -17.15
CA ASN A 186 13.98 6.44 -16.08
C ASN A 186 14.77 5.13 -16.06
N LYS A 187 16.05 5.20 -16.41
CA LYS A 187 16.92 4.01 -16.50
C LYS A 187 17.44 3.53 -15.15
N GLU A 188 17.38 4.38 -14.11
CA GLU A 188 17.75 4.02 -12.74
C GLU A 188 16.66 3.14 -12.08
N LEU A 189 15.41 3.17 -12.58
CA LEU A 189 14.36 2.29 -12.07
C LEU A 189 14.58 0.86 -12.57
N PHE A 190 14.87 -0.04 -11.63
CA PHE A 190 15.08 -1.46 -11.92
C PHE A 190 13.74 -2.16 -12.18
N CYS A 191 12.78 -2.05 -11.27
CA CYS A 191 11.51 -2.76 -11.39
C CYS A 191 10.34 -2.11 -10.65
N THR A 192 9.14 -2.60 -10.94
CA THR A 192 7.92 -2.35 -10.17
C THR A 192 7.30 -3.65 -9.68
N PHE A 193 6.41 -3.57 -8.69
CA PHE A 193 5.76 -4.72 -8.06
C PHE A 193 4.23 -4.57 -8.01
N GLY A 194 3.54 -5.50 -8.67
CA GLY A 194 2.11 -5.73 -8.56
C GLY A 194 1.74 -6.74 -7.47
N SER A 195 0.46 -7.09 -7.38
CA SER A 195 -0.11 -7.97 -6.35
C SER A 195 -1.00 -9.10 -6.91
N ALA A 196 -0.85 -9.45 -8.18
CA ALA A 196 -1.75 -10.35 -8.88
C ALA A 196 -1.46 -11.87 -8.71
N GLY A 197 -0.73 -12.26 -7.66
CA GLY A 197 -0.27 -13.63 -7.43
C GLY A 197 0.88 -14.03 -8.37
N ILE A 198 1.13 -15.34 -8.52
CA ILE A 198 2.11 -15.79 -9.53
C ILE A 198 1.52 -15.58 -10.93
N LYS A 199 2.00 -14.54 -11.61
CA LYS A 199 1.70 -14.22 -13.02
C LYS A 199 2.90 -13.58 -13.69
N LEU A 200 2.96 -13.71 -15.01
CA LEU A 200 3.83 -12.89 -15.86
C LEU A 200 3.12 -11.57 -16.19
N ASP A 201 3.89 -10.55 -16.52
CA ASP A 201 3.40 -9.29 -17.06
C ASP A 201 3.97 -9.06 -18.46
N SER A 202 3.23 -8.37 -19.33
CA SER A 202 3.76 -7.88 -20.61
C SER A 202 4.83 -6.80 -20.44
N ILE A 203 4.86 -6.14 -19.27
CA ILE A 203 5.93 -5.24 -18.87
C ILE A 203 6.97 -6.05 -18.11
N GLU A 204 8.11 -6.33 -18.73
CA GLU A 204 9.14 -7.25 -18.20
C GLU A 204 9.65 -6.87 -16.81
N LYS A 205 9.69 -5.56 -16.53
CA LYS A 205 10.13 -4.99 -15.25
C LYS A 205 9.02 -4.88 -14.20
N ASN A 206 7.79 -5.30 -14.48
CA ASN A 206 6.70 -5.31 -13.51
C ASN A 206 6.48 -6.73 -12.95
N PHE A 207 7.03 -7.00 -11.77
CA PHE A 207 6.95 -8.30 -11.12
C PHE A 207 5.67 -8.45 -10.30
N GLN A 208 5.05 -9.63 -10.34
CA GLN A 208 3.85 -9.91 -9.55
C GLN A 208 4.22 -10.61 -8.24
N ARG A 209 3.53 -10.23 -7.16
CA ARG A 209 3.77 -10.75 -5.80
C ARG A 209 2.61 -11.61 -5.31
N ILE A 210 2.92 -12.52 -4.40
CA ILE A 210 1.95 -13.35 -3.69
C ILE A 210 1.61 -12.63 -2.37
N PRO A 211 0.34 -12.29 -2.10
CA PRO A 211 -0.05 -11.77 -0.79
C PRO A 211 0.07 -12.88 0.27
N MET A 212 0.70 -12.58 1.39
CA MET A 212 0.94 -13.54 2.49
C MET A 212 0.01 -13.34 3.70
N GLU A 213 -0.86 -12.32 3.67
CA GLU A 213 -1.84 -12.02 4.72
C GLU A 213 -3.06 -12.95 4.60
N THR A 214 -2.84 -14.25 4.77
CA THR A 214 -3.90 -15.26 4.74
C THR A 214 -3.84 -16.11 5.99
N ASN A 215 -4.94 -16.80 6.30
CA ASN A 215 -4.97 -17.78 7.39
C ASN A 215 -4.33 -19.13 6.99
N GLU A 216 -3.62 -19.20 5.87
CA GLU A 216 -3.06 -20.43 5.33
C GLU A 216 -1.57 -20.58 5.66
N ASN A 217 -1.09 -21.82 5.73
CA ASN A 217 0.34 -22.08 5.82
C ASN A 217 1.07 -21.57 4.56
N ALA A 218 2.15 -20.80 4.74
CA ALA A 218 2.90 -20.19 3.63
C ALA A 218 3.40 -21.21 2.58
N GLY A 219 3.85 -22.40 3.02
CA GLY A 219 4.28 -23.45 2.11
C GLY A 219 3.13 -24.03 1.27
N LEU A 220 1.94 -24.14 1.86
CA LEU A 220 0.73 -24.53 1.14
C LEU A 220 0.29 -23.46 0.14
N LEU A 221 0.28 -22.19 0.56
CA LEU A 221 -0.07 -21.05 -0.28
C LEU A 221 0.82 -20.98 -1.53
N ILE A 222 2.14 -21.10 -1.37
CA ILE A 222 3.08 -21.11 -2.51
C ILE A 222 2.78 -22.27 -3.46
N LYS A 223 2.51 -23.48 -2.94
CA LYS A 223 2.14 -24.64 -3.78
C LYS A 223 0.84 -24.39 -4.55
N LYS A 224 -0.17 -23.79 -3.91
CA LYS A 224 -1.44 -23.41 -4.54
C LYS A 224 -1.23 -22.41 -5.66
N GLU A 225 -0.46 -21.34 -5.41
CA GLU A 225 -0.15 -20.34 -6.43
C GLU A 225 0.60 -20.93 -7.64
N ILE A 226 1.57 -21.83 -7.41
CA ILE A 226 2.29 -22.51 -8.49
C ILE A 226 1.34 -23.40 -9.31
N ALA A 227 0.49 -24.18 -8.63
CA ALA A 227 -0.50 -25.02 -9.31
C ALA A 227 -1.48 -24.17 -10.13
N TYR A 228 -1.96 -23.07 -9.54
CA TYR A 228 -2.89 -22.15 -10.19
C TYR A 228 -2.27 -21.46 -11.41
N PHE A 229 -1.00 -21.05 -11.33
CA PHE A 229 -0.25 -20.53 -12.48
C PHE A 229 -0.19 -21.55 -13.63
N ARG A 230 0.12 -22.83 -13.33
CA ARG A 230 0.19 -23.89 -14.35
C ARG A 230 -1.15 -24.14 -15.02
N VAL A 231 -2.24 -24.17 -14.26
CA VAL A 231 -3.61 -24.31 -14.80
C VAL A 231 -3.96 -23.12 -15.69
N LYS A 232 -3.69 -21.89 -15.22
CA LYS A 232 -3.93 -20.66 -15.99
C LYS A 232 -3.14 -20.60 -17.29
N LYS A 233 -1.94 -21.19 -17.33
CA LYS A 233 -1.11 -21.25 -18.54
C LYS A 233 -1.80 -22.00 -19.67
N ILE A 234 -2.58 -23.04 -19.37
CA ILE A 234 -3.35 -23.82 -20.38
C ILE A 234 -4.33 -22.91 -21.13
N ALA A 235 -4.92 -21.94 -20.42
CA ALA A 235 -5.85 -20.96 -20.99
C ALA A 235 -5.19 -19.62 -21.38
N ASN A 236 -3.85 -19.52 -21.38
CA ASN A 236 -3.10 -18.28 -21.57
C ASN A 236 -3.51 -17.13 -20.61
N LYS A 237 -4.03 -17.46 -19.42
CA LYS A 237 -4.46 -16.50 -18.38
C LYS A 237 -3.41 -16.28 -17.29
N ASN A 238 -2.20 -16.80 -17.48
CA ASN A 238 -1.08 -16.67 -16.54
C ASN A 238 -0.18 -15.45 -16.85
N LYS A 239 -0.49 -14.70 -17.91
CA LYS A 239 0.18 -13.44 -18.29
C LYS A 239 -0.83 -12.29 -18.29
N ILE A 240 -0.47 -11.18 -17.67
CA ILE A 240 -1.18 -9.91 -17.78
C ILE A 240 -0.71 -9.23 -19.06
N VAL A 241 -1.65 -8.84 -19.92
CA VAL A 241 -1.36 -8.04 -21.12
C VAL A 241 -1.90 -6.64 -20.86
N ARG A 242 -0.98 -5.68 -20.75
CA ARG A 242 -1.30 -4.25 -20.59
C ARG A 242 -1.76 -3.70 -21.93
N LYS A 243 -2.85 -2.93 -21.88
CA LYS A 243 -3.31 -2.12 -23.01
C LYS A 243 -2.70 -0.74 -22.91
#